data_AF-A0A4U1D6U7-F1
#
_entry.id   AF-A0A4U1D6U7-F1
#
_cell.length_a   1.000
_cell.length_b   1.000
_cell.length_c   1.000
_cell.angle_alpha   90.00
_cell.angle_beta   90.00
_cell.angle_gamma   90.00
#
_symmetry.space_group_name_H-M   'P 1'
#
loop_
_entity.id
_entity.type
_entity.pdbx_description
1 polymer ?
#
loop_
_entity_poly.entity_id
_entity_poly.type
_entity_poly.pdbx_seq_one_letter_code
_entity_poly.pdbx_strand_id
1 'polypeptide(L)'
;MNKIGWLCLGVAGGLVLWAITLFSTGFGYYNGQFNEALYVKFMGDIVKVTTTEELSKYGSYYLGLSSILMFCAIFLYRKFLKIVPVNNEV
;
A
#
# COMPACT_ATOMS: atom_id res chain seq x y z
N MET A 1 26.33 -2.54 15.44
CA MET A 1 25.19 -2.18 14.58
C MET A 1 23.88 -2.29 15.35
N ASN A 2 23.05 -1.26 15.34
CA ASN A 2 21.82 -1.20 16.13
C ASN A 2 20.71 -2.06 15.48
N LYS A 3 20.60 -3.34 15.86
CA LYS A 3 19.72 -4.34 15.22
C LYS A 3 18.24 -3.92 15.13
N ILE A 4 17.77 -3.15 16.12
CA ILE A 4 16.39 -2.66 16.21
C ILE A 4 16.09 -1.66 15.08
N GLY A 5 17.04 -0.76 14.76
CA GLY A 5 16.86 0.19 13.68
C GLY A 5 16.77 -0.51 12.32
N TRP A 6 17.65 -1.45 12.05
CA TRP A 6 17.63 -2.22 10.80
C TRP A 6 16.33 -3.04 10.63
N LEU A 7 15.74 -3.52 11.73
CA LEU A 7 14.42 -4.15 11.71
C LEU A 7 13.33 -3.14 11.34
N CYS A 8 13.36 -1.92 11.86
CA CYS A 8 12.44 -0.86 11.43
C CYS A 8 12.55 -0.54 9.94
N LEU A 9 13.77 -0.54 9.38
CA LEU A 9 13.98 -0.34 7.94
C LEU A 9 13.39 -1.49 7.11
N GLY A 10 13.61 -2.74 7.52
CA GLY A 10 13.05 -3.91 6.85
C GLY A 10 11.52 -3.90 6.83
N VAL A 11 10.89 -3.60 7.99
CA VAL A 11 9.43 -3.48 8.09
C VAL A 11 8.91 -2.30 7.25
N ALA A 12 9.60 -1.15 7.27
CA ALA A 12 9.23 0.00 6.44
C ALA A 12 9.26 -0.34 4.94
N GLY A 13 10.32 -1.01 4.48
CA GLY A 13 10.43 -1.47 3.08
C GLY A 13 9.30 -2.42 2.68
N GLY A 14 8.98 -3.40 3.53
CA GLY A 14 7.87 -4.32 3.31
C GLY A 14 6.51 -3.60 3.22
N LEU A 15 6.27 -2.63 4.10
CA LEU A 15 5.04 -1.82 4.08
C LEU A 15 4.93 -0.95 2.82
N VAL A 16 6.03 -0.40 2.31
CA VAL A 16 6.03 0.36 1.04
C VAL A 16 5.65 -0.55 -0.12
N LEU A 17 6.27 -1.73 -0.23
CA LEU A 17 5.95 -2.68 -1.29
C LEU A 17 4.48 -3.10 -1.25
N TRP A 18 3.94 -3.29 -0.04
CA TRP A 18 2.53 -3.64 0.14
C TRP A 18 1.59 -2.48 -0.20
N ALA A 19 1.96 -1.24 0.17
CA ALA A 19 1.23 -0.05 -0.22
C ALA A 19 1.16 0.12 -1.75
N ILE A 20 2.27 -0.10 -2.45
CA ILE A 20 2.34 -0.03 -3.92
C ILE A 20 1.43 -1.09 -4.54
N THR A 21 1.50 -2.35 -4.07
CA THR A 21 0.64 -3.41 -4.63
C THR A 21 -0.84 -3.11 -4.43
N LEU A 22 -1.25 -2.63 -3.26
CA LEU A 22 -2.64 -2.21 -3.00
C LEU A 22 -3.06 -1.03 -3.88
N PHE A 23 -2.19 -0.03 -4.05
CA PHE A 23 -2.44 1.11 -4.92
C PHE A 23 -2.59 0.69 -6.39
N SER A 24 -1.69 -0.14 -6.88
CA SER A 24 -1.74 -0.69 -8.25
C SER A 24 -2.98 -1.56 -8.46
N THR A 25 -3.42 -2.31 -7.43
CA THR A 25 -4.67 -3.07 -7.52
C THR A 25 -5.86 -2.11 -7.66
N GLY A 26 -5.90 -1.04 -6.85
CA GLY A 26 -6.90 0.04 -6.93
C GLY A 26 -6.99 0.73 -8.29
N PHE A 27 -5.86 0.96 -8.96
CA PHE A 27 -5.80 1.57 -10.30
C PHE A 27 -6.00 0.57 -11.45
N GLY A 28 -5.66 -0.70 -11.24
CA GLY A 28 -5.68 -1.76 -12.26
C GLY A 28 -7.06 -2.34 -12.60
N TYR A 29 -8.14 -1.87 -11.95
CA TYR A 29 -9.50 -2.42 -12.09
C TYR A 29 -10.20 -2.13 -13.43
N TYR A 30 -9.51 -1.55 -14.41
CA TYR A 30 -10.09 -1.26 -15.72
C TYR A 30 -10.12 -2.44 -16.71
N ASN A 31 -9.71 -3.65 -16.33
CA ASN A 31 -9.45 -4.74 -17.30
C ASN A 31 -10.40 -5.95 -17.27
N GLY A 32 -11.65 -5.76 -16.86
CA GLY A 32 -12.60 -6.88 -16.84
C GLY A 32 -14.05 -6.48 -17.02
N GLN A 33 -14.39 -5.67 -18.02
CA GLN A 33 -15.78 -5.66 -18.51
C GLN A 33 -16.06 -7.04 -19.12
N PHE A 34 -16.78 -7.89 -18.40
CA PHE A 34 -17.26 -9.18 -18.91
C PHE A 34 -18.78 -9.17 -18.83
N ASN A 35 -19.46 -9.19 -19.98
CA ASN A 35 -20.93 -9.10 -20.08
C ASN A 35 -21.54 -7.89 -19.33
N GLU A 36 -21.10 -6.67 -19.65
CA GLU A 36 -21.65 -5.40 -19.14
C GLU A 36 -21.51 -5.17 -17.61
N ALA A 37 -20.89 -6.09 -16.89
CA ALA A 37 -20.61 -5.96 -15.46
C ALA A 37 -19.13 -5.63 -15.19
N LEU A 38 -18.91 -4.79 -14.18
CA LEU A 38 -17.57 -4.44 -13.69
C LEU A 38 -17.18 -5.44 -12.61
N TYR A 39 -15.96 -5.94 -12.62
CA TYR A 39 -15.47 -6.87 -11.59
C TYR A 39 -14.26 -6.29 -10.87
N VAL A 40 -14.25 -6.41 -9.55
CA VAL A 40 -13.24 -5.85 -8.66
C VAL A 40 -12.75 -6.93 -7.72
N LYS A 41 -11.47 -7.25 -7.80
CA LYS A 41 -10.79 -8.17 -6.88
C LYS A 41 -10.49 -7.49 -5.53
N PHE A 42 -11.45 -7.40 -4.61
CA PHE A 42 -11.24 -6.79 -3.29
C PHE A 42 -10.74 -7.81 -2.25
N MET A 43 -9.60 -7.56 -1.59
CA MET A 43 -9.06 -8.41 -0.50
C MET A 43 -8.91 -9.91 -0.82
N GLY A 44 -8.80 -10.28 -2.09
CA GLY A 44 -8.67 -11.67 -2.54
C GLY A 44 -9.93 -12.22 -3.20
N ASP A 45 -11.09 -11.61 -2.94
CA ASP A 45 -12.38 -12.00 -3.50
C ASP A 45 -12.73 -11.17 -4.75
N ILE A 46 -13.38 -11.80 -5.72
CA ILE A 46 -13.88 -11.12 -6.92
C ILE A 46 -15.31 -10.65 -6.65
N VAL A 47 -15.50 -9.35 -6.55
CA VAL A 47 -16.78 -8.69 -6.34
C VAL A 47 -17.32 -8.19 -7.67
N LYS A 48 -18.55 -8.58 -8.02
CA LYS A 48 -19.28 -8.03 -9.15
C LYS A 48 -19.89 -6.69 -8.76
N VAL A 49 -19.70 -5.70 -9.61
CA VAL A 49 -20.12 -4.32 -9.40
C VAL A 49 -20.91 -3.86 -10.62
N THR A 50 -22.01 -3.18 -10.39
CA THR A 50 -22.96 -2.80 -11.45
C THR A 50 -22.85 -1.32 -11.84
N THR A 51 -22.22 -0.50 -11.01
CA THR A 51 -22.08 0.95 -11.24
C THR A 51 -20.64 1.42 -11.12
N THR A 52 -20.32 2.52 -11.81
CA THR A 52 -19.02 3.20 -11.69
C THR A 52 -18.82 3.87 -10.32
N GLU A 53 -19.89 4.26 -9.63
CA GLU A 53 -19.83 4.80 -8.27
C GLU A 53 -19.38 3.75 -7.25
N GLU A 54 -19.96 2.55 -7.31
CA GLU A 54 -19.52 1.45 -6.45
C GLU A 54 -18.08 1.03 -6.78
N LEU A 55 -17.69 1.05 -8.05
CA LEU A 55 -16.31 0.83 -8.47
C LEU A 55 -15.35 1.87 -7.84
N SER A 56 -15.74 3.16 -7.87
CA SER A 56 -14.99 4.25 -7.25
C SER A 56 -14.85 4.08 -5.73
N LYS A 57 -15.87 3.53 -5.05
CA LYS A 57 -15.75 3.17 -3.62
C LYS A 57 -14.62 2.18 -3.38
N TYR A 58 -14.52 1.10 -4.16
CA TYR A 58 -13.42 0.15 -4.01
C TYR A 58 -12.05 0.77 -4.32
N GLY A 59 -11.94 1.59 -5.36
CA GLY A 59 -10.72 2.37 -5.63
C GLY A 59 -10.32 3.26 -4.45
N SER A 60 -11.29 3.94 -3.83
CA SER A 60 -11.04 4.78 -2.65
C SER A 60 -10.63 3.98 -1.41
N TYR A 61 -11.15 2.76 -1.21
CA TYR A 61 -10.68 1.86 -0.16
C TYR A 61 -9.23 1.44 -0.36
N TYR A 62 -8.83 1.09 -1.58
CA TYR A 62 -7.44 0.76 -1.90
C TYR A 62 -6.49 1.95 -1.72
N LEU A 63 -6.93 3.15 -2.12
CA LEU A 63 -6.20 4.39 -1.87
C LEU A 63 -6.04 4.67 -0.37
N GLY A 64 -7.11 4.50 0.42
CA GLY A 64 -7.06 4.67 1.86
C GLY A 64 -6.10 3.69 2.54
N LEU A 65 -6.20 2.40 2.22
CA LEU A 65 -5.35 1.35 2.77
C LEU A 65 -3.87 1.53 2.39
N SER A 66 -3.58 1.83 1.12
CA SER A 66 -2.21 2.10 0.68
C SER A 66 -1.64 3.35 1.34
N SER A 67 -2.44 4.40 1.53
CA SER A 67 -2.02 5.62 2.23
C SER A 67 -1.67 5.33 3.69
N ILE A 68 -2.48 4.56 4.41
CA ILE A 68 -2.21 4.17 5.82
C ILE A 68 -0.88 3.41 5.91
N LEU A 69 -0.66 2.43 5.03
CA LEU A 69 0.58 1.65 5.02
C LEU A 69 1.80 2.52 4.69
N MET A 70 1.65 3.46 3.75
CA MET A 70 2.69 4.42 3.42
C MET A 70 3.05 5.31 4.62
N PHE A 71 2.05 5.81 5.36
CA PHE A 71 2.27 6.57 6.59
C PHE A 71 3.01 5.76 7.65
N CYS A 72 2.61 4.51 7.87
CA CYS A 72 3.30 3.60 8.79
C CYS A 72 4.76 3.35 8.36
N ALA A 73 5.00 3.16 7.06
CA ALA A 73 6.35 2.99 6.53
C ALA A 73 7.22 4.22 6.77
N ILE A 74 6.71 5.42 6.47
CA ILE A 74 7.41 6.69 6.72
C ILE A 74 7.72 6.87 8.21
N PHE A 75 6.76 6.55 9.08
CA PHE A 75 6.96 6.63 10.54
C PHE A 75 8.09 5.71 11.02
N LEU A 76 8.11 4.46 10.56
CA LEU A 76 9.17 3.50 10.91
C LEU A 76 10.53 3.89 10.33
N TYR A 77 10.56 4.40 9.10
CA TYR A 77 11.77 4.93 8.49
C TYR A 77 12.35 6.12 9.28
N ARG A 78 11.48 7.04 9.73
CA ARG A 78 11.90 8.15 10.62
C ARG A 78 12.45 7.65 11.94
N LYS A 79 11.87 6.59 12.52
CA LYS A 79 12.45 5.95 13.71
C LYS A 79 13.82 5.33 13.42
N PHE A 80 13.98 4.65 12.30
CA PHE A 80 15.27 4.11 11.88
C PHE A 80 16.35 5.20 11.82
N LEU A 81 16.09 6.32 11.14
CA LEU A 81 17.04 7.44 11.02
C LEU A 81 17.46 8.04 12.37
N LYS A 82 16.59 7.98 13.39
CA LYS A 82 16.93 8.43 14.75
C LYS A 82 17.74 7.41 15.56
N ILE A 83 17.56 6.12 15.27
CA ILE A 83 18.13 5.00 16.05
C ILE A 83 19.49 4.57 15.49
N VAL A 84 19.64 4.60 14.17
CA VAL A 84 20.90 4.35 13.48
C VAL A 84 21.46 5.71 13.09
N PRO A 85 22.38 6.28 13.89
CA PRO A 85 23.08 7.48 13.44
C PRO A 85 23.76 7.12 12.12
N VAL A 86 23.43 7.85 11.06
CA VAL A 86 24.32 7.94 9.90
C VAL A 86 25.56 8.58 10.48
N ASN A 87 26.68 7.86 10.56
CA ASN A 87 27.93 8.46 10.95
C ASN A 87 28.14 9.65 10.01
N ASN A 88 28.00 10.86 10.52
CA ASN A 88 28.59 12.03 9.88
C ASN A 88 30.09 11.85 10.07
N GLU A 89 30.70 11.03 9.22
CA GLU A 89 32.12 11.13 8.97
C GLU A 89 32.34 12.49 8.30
N VAL A 90 33.25 13.25 8.92
CA VAL A 90 33.66 14.63 8.64
C VAL A 90 33.99 14.86 7.17
#